data_AF-A0A9X0PGY9-F1
#
_entry.id   AF-A0A9X0PGY9-F1
#
_cell.length_a   1.000
_cell.length_b   1.000
_cell.length_c   1.000
_cell.angle_alpha   90.00
_cell.angle_beta   90.00
_cell.angle_gamma   90.00
#
_symmetry.space_group_name_H-M   'P 1'
#
loop_
_entity.id
_entity.type
_entity.pdbx_description
1 polymer ?
#
loop_
_entity_poly.entity_id
_entity_poly.type
_entity_poly.pdbx_seq_one_letter_code
_entity_poly.pdbx_strand_id
1 'polypeptide(L)' 'MNDKYVQIMPAPPNLYAIYDEDGEEIESKIIIFALREDGEIDMLDMDITGCIDDVRESSNFKKVEYK' A
#
# COMPACT_ATOMS: atom_id res chain seq x y z
N MET A 1 -8.59 -11.75 -12.63
CA MET A 1 -9.54 -11.05 -11.74
C MET A 1 -10.30 -12.08 -10.94
N ASN A 2 -9.63 -12.62 -9.92
CA ASN A 2 -10.29 -13.23 -8.79
C ASN A 2 -9.59 -12.69 -7.53
N ASP A 3 -9.41 -11.37 -7.51
CA ASP A 3 -8.69 -10.60 -6.49
C ASP A 3 -9.60 -10.38 -5.28
N LYS A 4 -10.18 -11.48 -4.81
CA LYS A 4 -11.11 -11.43 -3.70
C LYS A 4 -10.32 -11.40 -2.41
N TYR A 5 -10.45 -10.30 -1.68
CA TYR A 5 -9.93 -10.19 -0.33
C TYR A 5 -10.76 -11.06 0.62
N VAL A 6 -10.07 -11.94 1.32
CA VAL A 6 -10.66 -12.85 2.34
C VAL A 6 -10.66 -12.16 3.70
N GLN A 7 -9.67 -11.33 3.98
CA GLN A 7 -9.55 -10.60 5.24
C GLN A 7 -8.91 -9.24 5.02
N ILE A 8 -9.41 -8.24 5.75
CA ILE A 8 -8.89 -6.87 5.78
C ILE A 8 -8.45 -6.58 7.22
N MET A 9 -7.25 -6.02 7.38
CA MET A 9 -6.66 -5.68 8.67
C MET A 9 -6.14 -4.25 8.65
N PRO A 10 -6.29 -3.47 9.73
CA PRO A 10 -5.68 -2.15 9.81
C PRO A 10 -4.15 -2.29 9.82
N ALA A 11 -3.46 -1.46 9.06
CA ALA A 11 -2.01 -1.36 9.11
C ALA A 11 -1.55 -0.61 10.37
N PRO A 12 -0.31 -0.84 10.85
CA PRO A 12 0.29 -0.05 11.92
C PRO A 12 0.26 1.45 11.58
N PRO A 13 0.00 2.31 12.57
CA PRO A 13 -0.19 3.75 12.33
C PRO A 13 1.08 4.46 11.83
N ASN A 14 2.24 3.81 11.94
CA ASN A 14 3.56 4.32 11.65
C ASN A 14 4.25 3.60 10.48
N LEU A 15 3.46 2.97 9.60
CA LEU A 15 3.92 2.28 8.41
C LEU A 15 3.63 3.12 7.15
N TYR A 16 4.65 3.32 6.32
CA TYR A 16 4.59 4.21 5.16
C TYR A 16 5.14 3.52 3.92
N ALA A 17 4.52 3.79 2.77
CA ALA A 17 5.10 3.54 1.46
C ALA A 17 5.87 4.79 1.01
N ILE A 18 7.04 4.56 0.41
CA ILE A 18 7.91 5.59 -0.13
C ILE A 18 7.90 5.47 -1.65
N TYR A 19 7.61 6.56 -2.34
CA TYR A 19 7.57 6.69 -3.79
C TYR A 19 8.64 7.66 -4.28
N ASP A 20 9.10 7.48 -5.53
CA ASP A 20 10.00 8.40 -6.23
C ASP A 20 9.21 9.23 -7.26
N GLU A 21 9.02 10.50 -6.96
CA GLU A 21 8.35 11.44 -7.86
C GLU A 21 9.40 12.45 -8.35
N ASP A 22 9.87 12.24 -9.58
CA ASP A 22 10.87 13.09 -10.26
C ASP A 22 12.16 13.33 -9.44
N GLY A 23 12.61 12.32 -8.68
CA GLY A 23 13.83 12.37 -7.86
C GLY A 23 13.60 12.82 -6.42
N GLU A 24 12.36 13.15 -6.04
CA GLU A 24 11.96 13.42 -4.66
C GLU A 24 11.25 12.21 -4.05
N GLU A 25 11.57 11.92 -2.78
CA GLU A 25 10.88 10.87 -2.04
C GLU A 25 9.59 11.42 -1.42
N ILE A 26 8.45 10.86 -1.84
CA ILE A 26 7.15 11.17 -1.26
C ILE A 26 6.70 10.00 -0.40
N GLU A 27 6.13 10.32 0.76
CA GLU A 27 5.56 9.32 1.67
C GLU A 27 4.04 9.26 1.57
N SER A 28 3.51 8.05 1.62
CA SER A 28 2.09 7.78 1.77
C SER A 28 1.88 6.79 2.91
N LYS A 29 0.79 6.95 3.64
CA LYS A 29 0.49 6.08 4.78
C LYS A 29 -0.18 4.80 4.29
N ILE A 30 0.40 3.66 4.63
CA ILE A 30 -0.28 2.37 4.43
C ILE A 30 -1.37 2.28 5.50
N ILE A 31 -2.61 2.08 5.06
CA ILE A 31 -3.79 2.09 5.94
C ILE A 31 -4.33 0.68 6.19
N ILE A 32 -4.12 -0.24 5.24
CA ILE A 32 -4.74 -1.56 5.23
C ILE A 32 -3.74 -2.62 4.77
N PHE A 33 -3.84 -3.81 5.39
CA PHE A 33 -3.37 -5.06 4.79
C PHE A 33 -4.56 -5.90 4.36
N ALA A 34 -4.51 -6.45 3.15
CA ALA A 34 -5.56 -7.31 2.62
C ALA A 34 -5.00 -8.70 2.27
N LEU A 35 -5.55 -9.75 2.88
CA LEU A 35 -5.23 -11.14 2.56
C LEU A 35 -6.07 -11.60 1.37
N ARG A 36 -5.40 -12.04 0.30
CA ARG A 36 -6.02 -12.57 -0.91
C ARG A 36 -6.34 -14.06 -0.78
N GLU A 37 -7.24 -14.57 -1.61
CA GLU A 37 -7.62 -15.99 -1.63
C GLU A 37 -6.44 -16.94 -1.95
N ASP A 38 -5.41 -16.46 -2.64
CA ASP A 38 -4.17 -17.21 -2.93
C ASP A 38 -3.14 -17.19 -1.78
N GLY A 39 -3.42 -16.45 -0.70
CA GLY A 39 -2.56 -16.32 0.47
C GLY A 39 -1.56 -15.16 0.39
N GLU A 40 -1.54 -14.38 -0.69
CA GLU A 40 -0.75 -13.15 -0.76
C GLU A 40 -1.37 -12.03 0.09
N ILE A 41 -0.53 -11.09 0.52
CA ILE A 41 -0.97 -9.91 1.28
C ILE A 41 -0.67 -8.67 0.47
N ASP A 42 -1.69 -7.86 0.24
CA ASP A 42 -1.58 -6.53 -0.34
C ASP A 42 -1.44 -5.49 0.75
N MET A 43 -0.62 -4.48 0.47
CA MET A 43 -0.43 -3.32 1.34
C MET A 43 -1.08 -2.15 0.63
N LEU A 44 -2.16 -1.63 1.21
CA LEU A 44 -2.96 -0.60 0.56
C LEU A 44 -2.74 0.75 1.25
N ASP A 45 -2.34 1.74 0.47
CA ASP A 45 -2.33 3.13 0.88
C ASP A 45 -3.54 3.87 0.30
N MET A 46 -3.66 5.16 0.62
CA MET A 46 -4.73 6.00 0.09
C MET A 46 -4.12 7.28 -0.49
N ASP A 47 -4.48 7.56 -1.74
CA ASP A 47 -4.05 8.78 -2.39
C ASP A 47 -4.87 10.01 -1.94
N ILE A 48 -4.50 11.20 -2.45
CA ILE A 48 -5.19 12.45 -2.11
C ILE A 48 -6.64 12.53 -2.62
N THR A 49 -7.03 11.64 -3.55
CA THR A 49 -8.39 11.56 -4.09
C THR A 49 -9.28 10.61 -3.28
N GLY A 50 -8.69 9.85 -2.35
CA GLY A 50 -9.36 8.82 -1.57
C GLY A 50 -9.38 7.46 -2.27
N CYS A 51 -8.62 7.27 -3.34
CA CYS A 51 -8.44 5.97 -3.99
C CYS A 51 -7.54 5.09 -3.14
N ILE A 52 -7.87 3.80 -3.04
CA ILE A 52 -7.15 2.81 -2.25
C ILE A 52 -6.65 1.72 -3.19
N ASP A 53 -5.33 1.57 -3.29
CA ASP A 53 -4.68 0.65 -4.23
C ASP A 53 -3.44 0.00 -3.59
N ASP A 54 -2.91 -1.08 -4.17
CA ASP A 54 -1.69 -1.74 -3.70
C ASP A 54 -0.46 -0.92 -4.07
N VAL A 55 0.31 -0.54 -3.05
CA VAL A 55 1.53 0.25 -3.19
C VAL A 55 2.54 -0.39 -4.13
N ARG A 56 2.56 -1.73 -4.21
CA ARG A 56 3.51 -2.48 -5.06
C ARG A 56 3.15 -2.48 -6.53
N GLU A 57 1.93 -2.11 -6.89
CA GLU A 57 1.52 -1.97 -8.29
C GLU A 57 1.97 -0.63 -8.89
N SER A 58 2.32 0.35 -8.05
CA SER A 58 2.82 1.63 -8.54
C SER A 58 4.25 1.53 -9.08
N SER A 59 4.46 2.05 -10.28
CA SER A 59 5.77 2.01 -10.96
C SER A 59 6.87 2.80 -10.26
N ASN A 60 6.49 3.78 -9.44
CA ASN A 60 7.41 4.63 -8.70
C ASN A 60 7.57 4.22 -7.23
N PHE A 61 6.98 3.10 -6.81
CA PHE A 61 7.18 2.57 -5.48
C PHE A 61 8.64 2.15 -5.25
N LYS A 62 9.21 2.58 -4.13
CA LYS A 62 10.58 2.23 -3.73
C LYS A 62 10.63 1.20 -2.61
N LYS A 63 9.98 1.50 -1.48
CA LYS A 63 10.09 0.70 -0.26
C LYS A 63 8.94 0.97 0.70
N VAL A 64 8.79 0.06 1.66
CA VAL A 64 8.01 0.27 2.88
C VAL A 64 8.96 0.63 4.02
N GLU A 65 8.57 1.59 4.85
CA GLU A 65 9.37 2.08 5.97
C GLU A 65 8.53 2.24 7.24
N TYR A 66 9.08 1.81 8.38
CA TYR A 66 8.52 2.07 9.71
C TYR A 66 9.16 3.35 10.26
N LYS A 67 8.35 4.26 10.79
CA LYS A 67 8.81 5.53 11.39
C LYS A 67 8.38 5.68 12.85
#